data_AF-A0A7Y4XYJ9-F1
#
_entry.id   AF-A0A7Y4XYJ9-F1
#
_cell.length_a   1.000
_cell.length_b   1.000
_cell.length_c   1.000
_cell.angle_alpha   90.00
_cell.angle_beta   90.00
_cell.angle_gamma   90.00
#
_symmetry.space_group_name_H-M   'P 1'
#
loop_
_entity.id
_entity.type
_entity.pdbx_description
1 polymer ?
#
loop_
_entity_poly.entity_id
_entity_poly.type
_entity_poly.pdbx_seq_one_letter_code
_entity_poly.pdbx_strand_id
1 'polypeptide(L)'
;MTENAQGDVILDHSQLSSGTEGSGLGCNITVNAGRNLQMVNSSKIKTNSAPDKFSLSQGGDAGNISLQAKEIQINTVSAINSSTSSSGRAGNIDVQADNVSLNKGYIGSLSQGANSSGNTGTINITANNRVDLTDSTIGNFSEADLTEAAAKAIKPGVINLTAQQINFDNGTVSADANGNNGIASDVVLNARDINLSNNSGIGSLAKGNSNGGNVFMTAHDIHFNHSIILTDAKGTGAAGKVNISFAHWLTLDHSYLSTIAKSGNGGAITLQGGELFSLRNSAITTTVEGGLGNGGNINVTADILLMDTGILEANAASGNGGDINLNLKGLIPSGDSLILGGANIWNDTAPTLNIIQAVSESGINGVTKITAPQLNLSGVLSNLGAPLFDSSVLSPDYCNLGAGSTLSRKGRGGLLPKGSDLSF
;
A
#
# COMPACT_ATOMS: atom_id res chain seq x y z
N MET A 1 16.79 11.95 28.27
CA MET A 1 17.95 11.04 28.25
C MET A 1 18.61 11.18 26.90
N THR A 2 19.93 11.38 26.86
CA THR A 2 20.67 11.56 25.61
C THR A 2 21.91 10.67 25.64
N GLU A 3 22.05 9.82 24.64
CA GLU A 3 23.24 9.02 24.37
C GLU A 3 23.94 9.60 23.13
N ASN A 4 25.20 9.99 23.26
CA ASN A 4 25.99 10.59 22.18
C ASN A 4 27.30 9.81 22.03
N ALA A 5 27.46 9.11 20.91
CA ALA A 5 28.69 8.42 20.57
C ALA A 5 29.24 8.95 19.24
N GLN A 6 30.55 9.23 19.18
CA GLN A 6 31.23 9.59 17.93
C GLN A 6 31.37 8.38 16.98
N GLY A 7 31.20 7.16 17.49
CA GLY A 7 31.32 5.91 16.74
C GLY A 7 29.99 5.16 16.65
N ASP A 8 30.04 3.87 16.97
CA ASP A 8 28.85 3.01 16.94
C ASP A 8 28.17 2.98 18.31
N VAL A 9 26.85 2.82 18.29
CA VAL A 9 26.03 2.46 19.45
C VAL A 9 25.43 1.09 19.16
N ILE A 10 25.76 0.10 20.00
CA ILE A 10 25.22 -1.25 19.89
C ILE A 10 24.40 -1.53 21.16
N LEU A 11 23.12 -1.79 20.95
CA LEU A 11 22.19 -2.24 21.97
C LEU A 11 21.99 -3.74 21.77
N ASP A 12 22.55 -4.52 22.68
CA ASP A 12 22.43 -5.97 22.71
C ASP A 12 21.71 -6.37 24.00
N HIS A 13 20.52 -6.97 23.85
CA HIS A 13 19.64 -7.34 24.96
C HIS A 13 19.42 -6.21 25.98
N SER A 14 19.37 -4.97 25.50
CA SER A 14 19.41 -3.76 26.33
C SER A 14 18.10 -3.00 26.26
N GLN A 15 17.77 -2.27 27.32
CA GLN A 15 16.59 -1.39 27.36
C GLN A 15 16.97 0.04 27.74
N LEU A 16 16.71 0.98 26.85
CA LEU A 16 16.61 2.41 27.18
C LEU A 16 15.15 2.74 27.40
N SER A 17 14.81 3.22 28.60
CA SER A 17 13.42 3.55 28.93
C SER A 17 13.28 4.84 29.68
N SER A 18 12.22 5.57 29.36
CA SER A 18 11.79 6.77 30.07
C SER A 18 10.28 6.73 30.26
N GLY A 19 9.84 6.72 31.51
CA GLY A 19 8.42 6.59 31.87
C GLY A 19 7.94 7.77 32.71
N THR A 20 6.65 8.10 32.59
CA THR A 20 5.94 8.98 33.51
C THR A 20 4.69 8.27 34.04
N GLU A 21 4.36 8.53 35.30
CA GLU A 21 3.11 8.13 35.94
C GLU A 21 2.39 9.39 36.41
N GLY A 22 1.10 9.52 36.09
CA GLY A 22 0.32 10.72 36.38
C GLY A 22 0.50 11.83 35.35
N SER A 23 0.09 13.05 35.69
CA SER A 23 -0.08 14.16 34.74
C SER A 23 1.23 14.76 34.19
N GLY A 24 2.40 14.30 34.67
CA GLY A 24 3.69 14.77 34.21
C GLY A 24 4.02 14.31 32.79
N LEU A 25 4.76 15.13 32.03
CA LEU A 25 5.24 14.78 30.69
C LEU A 25 6.36 13.73 30.78
N GLY A 26 6.33 12.74 29.88
CA GLY A 26 7.38 11.74 29.74
C GLY A 26 8.68 12.37 29.23
N CYS A 27 9.83 11.90 29.74
CA CYS A 27 11.11 12.43 29.25
C CYS A 27 11.45 11.86 27.87
N ASN A 28 12.06 12.68 27.02
CA ASN A 28 12.51 12.28 25.70
C ASN A 28 13.76 11.39 25.76
N ILE A 29 13.91 10.52 24.76
CA ILE A 29 15.12 9.74 24.52
C ILE A 29 15.75 10.21 23.21
N THR A 30 17.03 10.55 23.23
CA THR A 30 17.81 10.88 22.04
C THR A 30 19.02 9.95 21.97
N VAL A 31 19.24 9.32 20.82
CA VAL A 31 20.45 8.50 20.56
C VAL A 31 21.10 9.01 19.29
N ASN A 32 22.33 9.51 19.43
CA ASN A 32 23.15 9.97 18.31
C ASN A 32 24.39 9.08 18.21
N ALA A 33 24.49 8.32 17.12
CA ALA A 33 25.66 7.52 16.78
C ALA A 33 26.37 8.15 15.57
N GLY A 34 27.67 8.42 15.65
CA GLY A 34 28.41 9.00 14.55
C GLY A 34 28.51 8.10 13.31
N ARG A 35 28.31 6.79 13.47
CA ARG A 35 28.31 5.82 12.37
C ARG A 35 27.11 4.88 12.40
N ASN A 36 27.10 3.86 13.27
CA ASN A 36 26.04 2.84 13.27
C ASN A 36 25.26 2.85 14.59
N LEU A 37 23.94 2.75 14.53
CA LEU A 37 23.07 2.38 15.65
C LEU A 37 22.47 1.01 15.37
N GLN A 38 22.88 0.01 16.14
CA GLN A 38 22.41 -1.36 16.00
C GLN A 38 21.62 -1.80 17.23
N MET A 39 20.42 -2.33 17.03
CA MET A 39 19.60 -2.98 18.05
C MET A 39 19.46 -4.46 17.73
N VAL A 40 19.88 -5.34 18.64
CA VAL A 40 19.81 -6.80 18.51
C VAL A 40 19.30 -7.46 19.79
N ASN A 41 18.92 -8.73 19.68
CA ASN A 41 18.53 -9.62 20.77
C ASN A 41 17.41 -9.05 21.66
N SER A 42 16.33 -8.60 21.01
CA SER A 42 15.14 -8.03 21.67
C SER A 42 15.40 -6.74 22.46
N SER A 43 16.33 -5.91 21.96
CA SER A 43 16.62 -4.61 22.56
C SER A 43 15.45 -3.63 22.40
N LYS A 44 15.30 -2.72 23.36
CA LYS A 44 14.15 -1.81 23.44
C LYS A 44 14.58 -0.36 23.67
N ILE A 45 14.05 0.55 22.87
CA ILE A 45 14.05 1.99 23.17
C ILE A 45 12.59 2.39 23.37
N LYS A 46 12.21 2.73 24.60
CA LYS A 46 10.80 2.98 24.91
C LYS A 46 10.56 4.23 25.74
N THR A 47 9.52 4.97 25.38
CA THR A 47 8.94 5.99 26.24
C THR A 47 7.52 5.60 26.60
N ASN A 48 7.12 5.78 27.85
CA ASN A 48 5.78 5.41 28.29
C ASN A 48 5.12 6.45 29.20
N SER A 49 3.81 6.60 29.08
CA SER A 49 2.97 7.34 30.02
C SER A 49 1.85 6.43 30.53
N ALA A 50 1.65 6.43 31.84
CA ALA A 50 0.58 5.70 32.52
C ALA A 50 -0.22 6.64 33.43
N PRO A 51 -1.51 6.35 33.66
CA PRO A 51 -2.33 7.15 34.56
C PRO A 51 -1.81 7.09 36.01
N ASP A 52 -2.14 8.11 36.81
CA ASP A 52 -1.85 8.10 38.25
C ASP A 52 -2.59 6.94 38.93
N LYS A 53 -1.90 6.24 39.84
CA LYS A 53 -2.44 5.14 40.67
C LYS A 53 -3.71 5.54 41.44
N PHE A 54 -3.91 6.83 41.72
CA PHE A 54 -5.08 7.34 42.43
C PHE A 54 -6.10 8.07 41.53
N SER A 55 -5.75 8.38 40.28
CA SER A 55 -6.64 9.03 39.31
C SER A 55 -6.48 8.38 37.94
N LEU A 56 -7.39 7.45 37.62
CA LEU A 56 -7.35 6.66 36.39
C LEU A 56 -7.51 7.51 35.10
N SER A 57 -7.86 8.79 35.21
CA SER A 57 -8.16 9.67 34.06
C SER A 57 -7.12 10.75 33.78
N GLN A 58 -6.09 10.90 34.62
CA GLN A 58 -5.07 11.95 34.48
C GLN A 58 -3.72 11.31 34.19
N GLY A 59 -3.25 11.41 32.95
CA GLY A 59 -1.87 11.10 32.61
C GLY A 59 -1.30 12.05 31.57
N GLY A 60 -0.01 12.33 31.65
CA GLY A 60 0.68 13.24 30.75
C GLY A 60 1.05 12.59 29.43
N ASP A 61 1.62 13.36 28.51
CA ASP A 61 2.07 12.84 27.22
C ASP A 61 3.30 11.94 27.39
N ALA A 62 3.41 10.90 26.55
CA ALA A 62 4.62 10.10 26.48
C ALA A 62 5.76 10.90 25.83
N GLY A 63 7.00 10.63 26.26
CA GLY A 63 8.17 11.31 25.71
C GLY A 63 8.45 10.94 24.25
N ASN A 64 9.13 11.81 23.52
CA ASN A 64 9.54 11.55 22.14
C ASN A 64 10.82 10.71 22.07
N ILE A 65 11.03 10.00 20.97
CA ILE A 65 12.24 9.25 20.67
C ILE A 65 12.88 9.84 19.41
N SER A 66 14.16 10.20 19.47
CA SER A 66 14.92 10.70 18.34
C SER A 66 16.20 9.89 18.16
N LEU A 67 16.37 9.29 16.99
CA LEU A 67 17.53 8.48 16.62
C LEU A 67 18.23 9.07 15.40
N GLN A 68 19.53 9.27 15.51
CA GLN A 68 20.35 9.76 14.41
C GLN A 68 21.63 8.91 14.27
N ALA A 69 21.88 8.40 13.06
CA ALA A 69 23.11 7.72 12.71
C ALA A 69 23.35 7.79 11.20
N LYS A 70 24.44 7.23 10.67
CA LYS A 70 24.53 6.98 9.22
C LYS A 70 23.79 5.70 8.85
N GLU A 71 23.88 4.69 9.70
CA GLU A 71 23.17 3.42 9.55
C GLU A 71 22.39 3.13 10.82
N ILE A 72 21.11 2.78 10.67
CA ILE A 72 20.25 2.31 11.76
C ILE A 72 19.75 0.92 11.41
N GLN A 73 20.05 -0.05 12.27
CA GLN A 73 19.66 -1.44 12.10
C GLN A 73 18.87 -1.91 13.32
N ILE A 74 17.62 -2.33 13.12
CA ILE A 74 16.74 -2.84 14.16
C ILE A 74 16.45 -4.30 13.85
N ASN A 75 17.16 -5.19 14.51
CA ASN A 75 17.18 -6.61 14.20
C ASN A 75 16.68 -7.45 15.37
N THR A 76 16.35 -8.72 15.10
CA THR A 76 16.14 -9.75 16.13
C THR A 76 15.08 -9.34 17.16
N VAL A 77 13.88 -8.97 16.69
CA VAL A 77 12.72 -8.66 17.55
C VAL A 77 12.96 -7.43 18.45
N SER A 78 13.84 -6.52 18.02
CA SER A 78 14.07 -5.26 18.71
C SER A 78 12.96 -4.24 18.42
N ALA A 79 12.68 -3.37 19.38
CA ALA A 79 11.54 -2.46 19.33
C ALA A 79 11.89 -1.02 19.73
N ILE A 80 11.34 -0.07 19.00
CA ILE A 80 11.31 1.36 19.36
C ILE A 80 9.85 1.75 19.53
N ASN A 81 9.44 2.17 20.72
CA ASN A 81 8.04 2.51 20.94
C ASN A 81 7.83 3.69 21.88
N SER A 82 6.90 4.58 21.51
CA SER A 82 6.37 5.59 22.41
C SER A 82 4.91 5.29 22.70
N SER A 83 4.56 5.03 23.96
CA SER A 83 3.23 4.54 24.30
C SER A 83 2.57 5.32 25.43
N THR A 84 1.28 5.59 25.34
CA THR A 84 0.46 6.09 26.45
C THR A 84 -0.71 5.16 26.70
N SER A 85 -1.03 4.94 27.97
CA SER A 85 -2.27 4.29 28.40
C SER A 85 -3.22 5.21 29.16
N SER A 86 -2.95 6.51 29.08
CA SER A 86 -3.67 7.57 29.76
C SER A 86 -4.29 8.56 28.77
N SER A 87 -4.93 9.59 29.30
CA SER A 87 -5.51 10.70 28.53
C SER A 87 -4.47 11.57 27.80
N GLY A 88 -3.17 11.38 28.07
CA GLY A 88 -2.10 12.00 27.30
C GLY A 88 -1.97 11.44 25.88
N ARG A 89 -1.11 12.06 25.08
CA ARG A 89 -0.75 11.67 23.71
C ARG A 89 0.47 10.75 23.70
N ALA A 90 0.52 9.82 22.76
CA ALA A 90 1.73 9.04 22.49
C ALA A 90 2.81 9.92 21.82
N GLY A 91 4.08 9.75 22.20
CA GLY A 91 5.16 10.60 21.71
C GLY A 91 5.51 10.33 20.25
N ASN A 92 6.17 11.31 19.63
CA ASN A 92 6.70 11.20 18.28
C ASN A 92 7.97 10.33 18.27
N ILE A 93 8.21 9.68 17.14
CA ILE A 93 9.41 8.90 16.87
C ILE A 93 10.06 9.44 15.60
N ASP A 94 11.26 10.00 15.72
CA ASP A 94 12.02 10.56 14.62
C ASP A 94 13.29 9.73 14.40
N VAL A 95 13.43 9.13 13.22
CA VAL A 95 14.56 8.28 12.81
C VAL A 95 15.21 8.91 11.58
N GLN A 96 16.48 9.29 11.70
CA GLN A 96 17.24 9.94 10.63
C GLN A 96 18.54 9.20 10.35
N ALA A 97 18.73 8.72 9.11
CA ALA A 97 19.95 8.05 8.70
C ALA A 97 20.27 8.16 7.21
N ASP A 98 21.38 7.59 6.76
CA ASP A 98 21.59 7.31 5.34
C ASP A 98 20.84 6.04 4.93
N ASN A 99 20.86 5.03 5.79
CA ASN A 99 20.14 3.77 5.60
C ASN A 99 19.43 3.36 6.89
N VAL A 100 18.15 2.98 6.79
CA VAL A 100 17.37 2.40 7.89
C VAL A 100 16.94 1.00 7.49
N SER A 101 17.28 0.00 8.29
CA SER A 101 16.92 -1.39 8.05
C SER A 101 16.24 -1.97 9.28
N LEU A 102 15.02 -2.49 9.09
CA LEU A 102 14.33 -3.28 10.11
C LEU A 102 14.29 -4.73 9.62
N ASN A 103 14.82 -5.66 10.42
CA ASN A 103 14.67 -7.09 10.20
C ASN A 103 14.02 -7.73 11.42
N LYS A 104 12.76 -8.12 11.30
CA LYS A 104 11.94 -8.49 12.46
C LYS A 104 11.92 -7.40 13.52
N GLY A 105 11.94 -6.13 13.08
CA GLY A 105 11.96 -4.95 13.92
C GLY A 105 10.57 -4.35 14.09
N TYR A 106 10.38 -3.61 15.18
CA TYR A 106 9.15 -2.88 15.45
C TYR A 106 9.42 -1.41 15.74
N ILE A 107 8.69 -0.50 15.08
CA ILE A 107 8.63 0.91 15.46
C ILE A 107 7.16 1.27 15.66
N GLY A 108 6.79 1.86 16.80
CA GLY A 108 5.40 2.30 16.92
C GLY A 108 5.07 3.35 17.96
N SER A 109 4.09 4.19 17.61
CA SER A 109 3.47 5.15 18.53
C SER A 109 2.08 4.65 18.92
N LEU A 110 1.88 4.43 20.22
CA LEU A 110 0.79 3.63 20.75
C LEU A 110 -0.05 4.45 21.73
N SER A 111 -1.33 4.62 21.46
CA SER A 111 -2.29 5.17 22.42
C SER A 111 -3.30 4.07 22.76
N GLN A 112 -3.03 3.31 23.81
CA GLN A 112 -3.73 2.05 24.10
C GLN A 112 -4.14 1.93 25.57
N GLY A 113 -5.37 1.51 25.82
CA GLY A 113 -5.89 1.28 27.17
C GLY A 113 -7.22 1.98 27.42
N ALA A 114 -7.90 1.59 28.50
CA ALA A 114 -9.26 2.03 28.80
C ALA A 114 -9.44 3.55 28.95
N ASN A 115 -8.37 4.28 29.28
CA ASN A 115 -8.38 5.73 29.45
C ASN A 115 -7.56 6.45 28.38
N SER A 116 -7.19 5.75 27.30
CA SER A 116 -6.46 6.35 26.19
C SER A 116 -7.24 7.49 25.56
N SER A 117 -6.56 8.59 25.23
CA SER A 117 -7.15 9.67 24.43
C SER A 117 -7.24 9.35 22.94
N GLY A 118 -6.60 8.26 22.50
CA GLY A 118 -6.55 7.84 21.10
C GLY A 118 -5.59 8.67 20.24
N ASN A 119 -4.92 9.67 20.81
CA ASN A 119 -3.94 10.49 20.10
C ASN A 119 -2.61 9.75 20.00
N THR A 120 -2.29 9.27 18.80
CA THR A 120 -0.98 8.73 18.44
C THR A 120 0.03 9.84 18.16
N GLY A 121 1.31 9.53 18.31
CA GLY A 121 2.40 10.38 17.87
C GLY A 121 2.66 10.24 16.38
N THR A 122 3.52 11.09 15.85
CA THR A 122 4.00 11.01 14.46
C THR A 122 5.23 10.12 14.42
N ILE A 123 5.31 9.21 13.45
CA ILE A 123 6.51 8.44 13.16
C ILE A 123 7.12 9.00 11.89
N ASN A 124 8.30 9.60 11.98
CA ASN A 124 9.06 10.08 10.84
C ASN A 124 10.31 9.23 10.66
N ILE A 125 10.43 8.56 9.52
CA ILE A 125 11.66 7.86 9.12
C ILE A 125 12.18 8.52 7.86
N THR A 126 13.32 9.17 7.98
CA THR A 126 14.02 9.83 6.87
C THR A 126 15.35 9.14 6.65
N ALA A 127 15.52 8.54 5.48
CA ALA A 127 16.78 7.96 5.04
C ALA A 127 17.30 8.69 3.80
N ASN A 128 18.59 9.01 3.71
CA ASN A 128 19.12 9.63 2.49
C ASN A 128 19.12 8.66 1.30
N ASN A 129 19.28 7.36 1.55
CA ASN A 129 19.34 6.34 0.50
C ASN A 129 18.14 5.39 0.57
N ARG A 130 17.98 4.62 1.65
CA ARG A 130 16.94 3.58 1.69
C ARG A 130 16.34 3.29 3.06
N VAL A 131 15.09 2.85 3.02
CA VAL A 131 14.37 2.21 4.13
C VAL A 131 14.00 0.79 3.70
N ASP A 132 14.53 -0.21 4.40
CA ASP A 132 14.25 -1.62 4.15
C ASP A 132 13.47 -2.21 5.32
N LEU A 133 12.30 -2.80 5.04
CA LEU A 133 11.43 -3.45 6.02
C LEU A 133 11.30 -4.94 5.69
N THR A 134 12.05 -5.79 6.39
CA THR A 134 11.97 -7.24 6.24
C THR A 134 11.30 -7.85 7.47
N ASP A 135 10.19 -8.56 7.30
CA ASP A 135 9.41 -9.16 8.41
C ASP A 135 9.09 -8.17 9.54
N SER A 136 8.93 -6.88 9.23
CA SER A 136 8.95 -5.78 10.20
C SER A 136 7.68 -4.97 10.19
N THR A 137 7.37 -4.31 11.30
CA THR A 137 6.17 -3.50 11.45
C THR A 137 6.49 -2.08 11.89
N ILE A 138 5.91 -1.11 11.21
CA ILE A 138 5.84 0.29 11.65
C ILE A 138 4.36 0.63 11.91
N GLY A 139 4.07 1.13 13.11
CA GLY A 139 2.70 1.12 13.62
C GLY A 139 2.28 2.36 14.40
N ASN A 140 1.23 3.03 13.97
CA ASN A 140 0.46 3.94 14.81
C ASN A 140 -0.83 3.23 15.22
N PHE A 141 -0.98 2.94 16.52
CA PHE A 141 -2.16 2.22 17.00
C PHE A 141 -2.90 2.99 18.08
N SER A 142 -4.21 3.12 17.88
CA SER A 142 -5.13 3.80 18.80
C SER A 142 -6.25 2.85 19.24
N GLU A 143 -6.52 2.73 20.54
CA GLU A 143 -7.58 1.86 21.10
C GLU A 143 -8.60 2.64 21.95
N ALA A 144 -8.73 3.94 21.71
CA ALA A 144 -9.58 4.77 22.56
C ALA A 144 -11.07 4.57 22.32
N ASP A 145 -11.76 4.10 23.36
CA ASP A 145 -13.22 4.02 23.41
C ASP A 145 -13.81 5.34 23.88
N LEU A 146 -14.04 6.23 22.92
CA LEU A 146 -14.45 7.60 23.17
C LEU A 146 -15.93 7.80 22.87
N THR A 147 -16.52 8.85 23.44
CA THR A 147 -17.79 9.37 22.93
C THR A 147 -17.56 10.04 21.58
N GLU A 148 -18.60 10.13 20.74
CA GLU A 148 -18.47 10.78 19.42
C GLU A 148 -18.01 12.25 19.55
N ALA A 149 -18.43 12.95 20.61
CA ALA A 149 -18.00 14.32 20.88
C ALA A 149 -16.49 14.41 21.19
N ALA A 150 -15.96 13.47 21.98
CA ALA A 150 -14.53 13.41 22.29
C ALA A 150 -13.70 12.98 21.08
N ALA A 151 -14.24 12.11 20.22
CA ALA A 151 -13.58 11.64 19.02
C ALA A 151 -13.26 12.76 18.02
N LYS A 152 -14.11 13.79 17.94
CA LYS A 152 -13.88 14.96 17.07
C LYS A 152 -12.66 15.80 17.46
N ALA A 153 -12.18 15.66 18.69
CA ALA A 153 -10.99 16.36 19.16
C ALA A 153 -9.68 15.58 18.90
N ILE A 154 -9.76 14.29 18.54
CA ILE A 154 -8.58 13.48 18.28
C ILE A 154 -7.89 13.97 17.00
N LYS A 155 -6.58 14.12 17.09
CA LYS A 155 -5.72 14.35 15.93
C LYS A 155 -4.64 13.26 15.95
N PRO A 156 -4.90 12.09 15.33
CA PRO A 156 -3.89 11.06 15.25
C PRO A 156 -2.66 11.61 14.52
N GLY A 157 -1.49 11.06 14.87
CA GLY A 157 -0.27 11.37 14.13
C GLY A 157 -0.27 10.77 12.72
N VAL A 158 0.85 10.89 12.05
CA VAL A 158 1.06 10.36 10.69
C VAL A 158 2.29 9.45 10.72
N ILE A 159 2.32 8.45 9.84
CA ILE A 159 3.54 7.69 9.54
C ILE A 159 4.12 8.25 8.25
N ASN A 160 5.30 8.86 8.32
CA ASN A 160 6.02 9.41 7.18
C ASN A 160 7.29 8.59 6.93
N LEU A 161 7.40 8.00 5.73
CA LEU A 161 8.63 7.37 5.25
C LEU A 161 9.17 8.15 4.07
N THR A 162 10.42 8.61 4.15
CA THR A 162 11.08 9.36 3.08
C THR A 162 12.47 8.80 2.80
N ALA A 163 12.72 8.39 1.55
CA ALA A 163 14.03 7.87 1.12
C ALA A 163 14.23 7.97 -0.39
N GLN A 164 15.39 7.58 -0.94
CA GLN A 164 15.45 7.30 -2.38
C GLN A 164 14.73 5.98 -2.69
N GLN A 165 14.94 4.95 -1.87
CA GLN A 165 14.30 3.64 -2.06
C GLN A 165 13.58 3.20 -0.80
N ILE A 166 12.36 2.72 -0.94
CA ILE A 166 11.60 2.12 0.14
C ILE A 166 11.23 0.70 -0.28
N ASN A 167 11.76 -0.30 0.43
CA ASN A 167 11.54 -1.70 0.13
C ASN A 167 10.84 -2.40 1.28
N PHE A 168 9.76 -3.11 0.98
CA PHE A 168 9.06 -3.98 1.91
C PHE A 168 9.18 -5.42 1.41
N ASP A 169 9.60 -6.29 2.30
CA ASP A 169 9.66 -7.74 2.12
C ASP A 169 8.98 -8.38 3.33
N ASN A 170 7.72 -8.77 3.16
CA ASN A 170 6.84 -9.13 4.27
C ASN A 170 6.80 -8.04 5.37
N GLY A 171 6.90 -6.78 4.94
CA GLY A 171 6.86 -5.61 5.81
C GLY A 171 5.44 -5.07 5.95
N THR A 172 5.11 -4.48 7.10
CA THR A 172 3.82 -3.86 7.35
C THR A 172 3.97 -2.43 7.86
N VAL A 173 3.24 -1.50 7.26
CA VAL A 173 2.94 -0.19 7.85
C VAL A 173 1.46 -0.14 8.21
N SER A 174 1.13 0.10 9.47
CA SER A 174 -0.25 0.13 9.94
C SER A 174 -0.53 1.37 10.79
N ALA A 175 -1.67 1.97 10.55
CA ALA A 175 -2.11 3.23 11.13
C ALA A 175 -3.48 3.10 11.81
N ASP A 176 -3.74 1.92 12.41
CA ASP A 176 -5.09 1.50 12.79
C ASP A 176 -5.63 2.18 14.04
N ALA A 177 -6.93 2.44 14.02
CA ALA A 177 -7.74 2.80 15.17
C ALA A 177 -8.75 1.69 15.49
N ASN A 178 -8.48 1.00 16.58
CA ASN A 178 -9.24 -0.15 17.08
C ASN A 178 -10.36 0.22 18.07
N GLY A 179 -10.36 1.45 18.60
CA GLY A 179 -11.39 1.92 19.54
C GLY A 179 -12.72 2.27 18.86
N ASN A 180 -13.81 2.28 19.64
CA ASN A 180 -15.19 2.49 19.16
C ASN A 180 -15.38 3.78 18.36
N ASN A 181 -14.60 4.82 18.62
CA ASN A 181 -14.62 6.10 17.89
C ASN A 181 -13.19 6.65 17.69
N GLY A 182 -12.19 5.77 17.52
CA GLY A 182 -10.83 6.20 17.20
C GLY A 182 -10.70 6.54 15.71
N ILE A 183 -10.05 7.67 15.40
CA ILE A 183 -9.71 8.04 14.01
C ILE A 183 -8.38 7.38 13.64
N ALA A 184 -8.35 6.67 12.51
CA ALA A 184 -7.12 6.04 12.02
C ALA A 184 -6.13 7.09 11.49
N SER A 185 -4.83 6.80 11.63
CA SER A 185 -3.74 7.71 11.23
C SER A 185 -3.54 7.71 9.72
N ASP A 186 -2.94 8.75 9.15
CA ASP A 186 -2.54 8.72 7.75
C ASP A 186 -1.18 8.03 7.59
N VAL A 187 -0.94 7.44 6.41
CA VAL A 187 0.35 6.90 6.00
C VAL A 187 0.83 7.65 4.76
N VAL A 188 2.07 8.12 4.80
CA VAL A 188 2.71 8.87 3.71
C VAL A 188 4.05 8.23 3.38
N LEU A 189 4.22 7.83 2.12
CA LEU A 189 5.51 7.40 1.58
C LEU A 189 5.94 8.31 0.45
N ASN A 190 7.17 8.80 0.52
CA ASN A 190 7.79 9.60 -0.52
C ASN A 190 9.16 9.03 -0.86
N ALA A 191 9.32 8.55 -2.09
CA ALA A 191 10.61 8.03 -2.53
C ALA A 191 10.90 8.28 -4.00
N ARG A 192 12.07 7.85 -4.47
CA ARG A 192 12.28 7.64 -5.90
C ARG A 192 11.66 6.32 -6.34
N ASP A 193 11.91 5.25 -5.59
CA ASP A 193 11.38 3.91 -5.88
C ASP A 193 10.66 3.35 -4.64
N ILE A 194 9.46 2.79 -4.82
CA ILE A 194 8.71 2.08 -3.77
C ILE A 194 8.44 0.65 -4.25
N ASN A 195 8.93 -0.34 -3.50
CA ASN A 195 8.73 -1.76 -3.79
C ASN A 195 8.06 -2.45 -2.61
N LEU A 196 6.87 -3.02 -2.83
CA LEU A 196 6.20 -3.88 -1.86
C LEU A 196 6.18 -5.31 -2.41
N SER A 197 6.71 -6.25 -1.63
CA SER A 197 6.86 -7.64 -2.02
C SER A 197 6.49 -8.61 -0.90
N ASN A 198 6.21 -9.87 -1.23
CA ASN A 198 6.08 -10.97 -0.27
C ASN A 198 5.08 -10.70 0.86
N ASN A 199 3.79 -10.52 0.52
CA ASN A 199 2.70 -10.30 1.46
C ASN A 199 2.83 -9.01 2.30
N SER A 200 3.52 -8.01 1.76
CA SER A 200 3.65 -6.70 2.39
C SER A 200 2.33 -5.94 2.44
N GLY A 201 2.15 -5.14 3.50
CA GLY A 201 0.90 -4.47 3.81
C GLY A 201 1.06 -2.99 4.15
N ILE A 202 0.15 -2.15 3.64
CA ILE A 202 -0.07 -0.79 4.15
C ILE A 202 -1.54 -0.65 4.56
N GLY A 203 -1.77 -0.36 5.84
CA GLY A 203 -3.10 -0.31 6.44
C GLY A 203 -3.38 1.02 7.13
N SER A 204 -4.58 1.56 6.95
CA SER A 204 -5.15 2.55 7.86
C SER A 204 -6.62 2.24 8.15
N LEU A 205 -6.84 1.40 9.16
CA LEU A 205 -8.16 0.82 9.46
C LEU A 205 -8.80 1.47 10.68
N ALA A 206 -10.04 1.92 10.56
CA ALA A 206 -10.89 2.33 11.66
C ALA A 206 -11.93 1.24 11.97
N LYS A 207 -11.80 0.56 13.11
CA LYS A 207 -12.76 -0.48 13.53
C LYS A 207 -14.06 0.09 14.09
N GLY A 208 -13.97 1.27 14.71
CA GLY A 208 -15.10 1.99 15.28
C GLY A 208 -15.96 2.75 14.25
N ASN A 209 -16.78 3.68 14.74
CA ASN A 209 -17.66 4.52 13.93
C ASN A 209 -16.98 5.75 13.31
N SER A 210 -15.65 5.80 13.36
CA SER A 210 -14.83 6.88 12.83
C SER A 210 -14.35 6.60 11.42
N ASN A 211 -13.80 7.62 10.78
CA ASN A 211 -13.29 7.51 9.42
C ASN A 211 -11.97 6.71 9.39
N GLY A 212 -11.78 5.93 8.34
CA GLY A 212 -10.48 5.36 7.99
C GLY A 212 -9.49 6.47 7.65
N GLY A 213 -8.21 6.23 7.91
CA GLY A 213 -7.15 7.16 7.54
C GLY A 213 -6.70 6.91 6.10
N ASN A 214 -5.96 7.87 5.56
CA ASN A 214 -5.61 7.91 4.16
C ASN A 214 -4.21 7.34 3.93
N VAL A 215 -3.99 6.85 2.72
CA VAL A 215 -2.67 6.42 2.25
C VAL A 215 -2.23 7.31 1.09
N PHE A 216 -1.04 7.88 1.21
CA PHE A 216 -0.42 8.71 0.19
C PHE A 216 0.92 8.11 -0.20
N MET A 217 1.12 7.89 -1.49
CA MET A 217 2.39 7.43 -2.05
C MET A 217 2.82 8.34 -3.18
N THR A 218 4.07 8.76 -3.17
CA THR A 218 4.69 9.52 -4.26
C THR A 218 6.03 8.90 -4.59
N ALA A 219 6.21 8.47 -5.84
CA ALA A 219 7.49 7.98 -6.33
C ALA A 219 7.69 8.23 -7.81
N HIS A 220 8.87 7.89 -8.34
CA HIS A 220 9.03 7.74 -9.79
C HIS A 220 8.43 6.42 -10.23
N ASP A 221 8.84 5.33 -9.57
CA ASP A 221 8.45 3.97 -9.91
C ASP A 221 7.90 3.25 -8.68
N ILE A 222 6.74 2.61 -8.84
CA ILE A 222 6.03 1.90 -7.77
C ILE A 222 5.70 0.48 -8.23
N HIS A 223 6.21 -0.51 -7.50
CA HIS A 223 5.99 -1.92 -7.80
C HIS A 223 5.34 -2.62 -6.61
N PHE A 224 4.15 -3.20 -6.81
CA PHE A 224 3.50 -4.08 -5.86
C PHE A 224 3.51 -5.50 -6.41
N ASN A 225 4.06 -6.41 -5.62
CA ASN A 225 4.06 -7.84 -5.89
C ASN A 225 3.54 -8.58 -4.66
N HIS A 226 2.45 -9.33 -4.79
CA HIS A 226 1.83 -10.04 -3.66
C HIS A 226 1.62 -9.12 -2.45
N SER A 227 1.00 -7.97 -2.63
CA SER A 227 0.94 -6.92 -1.60
C SER A 227 -0.45 -6.30 -1.47
N ILE A 228 -0.76 -5.78 -0.29
CA ILE A 228 -2.09 -5.26 0.05
C ILE A 228 -1.97 -3.82 0.56
N ILE A 229 -2.79 -2.94 0.01
CA ILE A 229 -3.05 -1.61 0.56
C ILE A 229 -4.53 -1.54 0.92
N LEU A 230 -4.81 -1.23 2.18
CA LEU A 230 -6.16 -1.25 2.71
C LEU A 230 -6.43 -0.03 3.59
N THR A 231 -7.45 0.73 3.22
CA THR A 231 -8.09 1.69 4.13
C THR A 231 -9.48 1.20 4.43
N ASP A 232 -9.84 1.07 5.70
CA ASP A 232 -11.09 0.42 6.10
C ASP A 232 -11.83 1.26 7.15
N ALA A 233 -13.15 1.28 7.07
CA ALA A 233 -14.04 1.83 8.08
C ALA A 233 -15.14 0.81 8.39
N LYS A 234 -14.95 0.03 9.46
CA LYS A 234 -15.85 -1.07 9.85
C LYS A 234 -17.11 -0.63 10.60
N GLY A 235 -17.20 0.63 11.01
CA GLY A 235 -18.42 1.20 11.62
C GLY A 235 -19.22 2.06 10.64
N THR A 236 -19.71 3.19 11.14
CA THR A 236 -20.50 4.16 10.33
C THR A 236 -19.66 5.24 9.65
N GLY A 237 -18.35 5.27 9.89
CA GLY A 237 -17.45 6.25 9.28
C GLY A 237 -17.21 5.99 7.79
N ALA A 238 -16.69 7.00 7.09
CA ALA A 238 -16.25 6.85 5.71
C ALA A 238 -14.88 6.17 5.64
N ALA A 239 -14.63 5.40 4.59
CA ALA A 239 -13.31 4.84 4.35
C ALA A 239 -12.31 5.95 4.00
N GLY A 240 -11.04 5.73 4.34
CA GLY A 240 -9.95 6.60 3.94
C GLY A 240 -9.71 6.57 2.44
N LYS A 241 -9.05 7.60 1.93
CA LYS A 241 -8.68 7.70 0.51
C LYS A 241 -7.31 7.09 0.28
N VAL A 242 -7.08 6.64 -0.95
CA VAL A 242 -5.73 6.29 -1.41
C VAL A 242 -5.33 7.16 -2.59
N ASN A 243 -4.20 7.85 -2.47
CA ASN A 243 -3.64 8.66 -3.55
C ASN A 243 -2.23 8.19 -3.87
N ILE A 244 -2.02 7.77 -5.11
CA ILE A 244 -0.73 7.30 -5.60
C ILE A 244 -0.31 8.20 -6.74
N SER A 245 0.85 8.84 -6.60
CA SER A 245 1.50 9.62 -7.64
C SER A 245 2.77 8.92 -8.10
N PHE A 246 2.89 8.62 -9.39
CA PHE A 246 4.06 7.95 -9.97
C PHE A 246 4.56 8.68 -11.21
N ALA A 247 5.88 8.80 -11.42
CA ALA A 247 6.42 9.52 -12.58
C ALA A 247 6.41 8.65 -13.84
N HIS A 248 6.92 7.42 -13.77
CA HIS A 248 6.97 6.51 -14.93
C HIS A 248 6.00 5.35 -14.74
N TRP A 249 6.26 4.47 -13.78
CA TRP A 249 5.55 3.19 -13.71
C TRP A 249 4.82 2.95 -12.38
N LEU A 250 3.59 2.46 -12.50
CA LEU A 250 2.87 1.78 -11.43
C LEU A 250 2.56 0.36 -11.89
N THR A 251 3.12 -0.65 -11.23
CA THR A 251 2.86 -2.05 -11.57
C THR A 251 2.29 -2.80 -10.37
N LEU A 252 1.15 -3.45 -10.57
CA LEU A 252 0.52 -4.33 -9.61
C LEU A 252 0.54 -5.76 -10.16
N ASP A 253 1.07 -6.69 -9.38
CA ASP A 253 1.08 -8.12 -9.68
C ASP A 253 0.66 -8.95 -8.46
N HIS A 254 -0.46 -9.68 -8.57
CA HIS A 254 -1.06 -10.38 -7.44
C HIS A 254 -1.31 -9.46 -6.23
N SER A 255 -1.72 -8.22 -6.49
CA SER A 255 -1.82 -7.16 -5.49
C SER A 255 -3.23 -6.59 -5.40
N TYR A 256 -3.57 -6.10 -4.21
CA TYR A 256 -4.88 -5.56 -3.89
C TYR A 256 -4.75 -4.16 -3.32
N LEU A 257 -5.45 -3.21 -3.93
CA LEU A 257 -5.59 -1.85 -3.42
C LEU A 257 -7.08 -1.61 -3.15
N SER A 258 -7.46 -1.44 -1.89
CA SER A 258 -8.87 -1.36 -1.53
C SER A 258 -9.19 -0.28 -0.52
N THR A 259 -10.33 0.39 -0.74
CA THR A 259 -10.99 1.18 0.28
C THR A 259 -12.32 0.51 0.62
N ILE A 260 -12.57 0.21 1.90
CA ILE A 260 -13.77 -0.50 2.34
C ILE A 260 -14.49 0.34 3.38
N ALA A 261 -15.78 0.58 3.18
CA ALA A 261 -16.66 1.13 4.21
C ALA A 261 -17.80 0.15 4.49
N LYS A 262 -18.13 -0.06 5.76
CA LYS A 262 -19.28 -0.90 6.12
C LYS A 262 -20.60 -0.20 5.85
N SER A 263 -20.74 1.04 6.32
CA SER A 263 -21.99 1.81 6.19
C SER A 263 -21.79 3.26 5.73
N GLY A 264 -20.58 3.81 5.88
CA GLY A 264 -20.23 5.13 5.37
C GLY A 264 -19.90 5.12 3.89
N ASN A 265 -19.52 6.27 3.35
CA ASN A 265 -19.09 6.36 1.95
C ASN A 265 -17.75 5.67 1.73
N GLY A 266 -17.59 5.05 0.57
CA GLY A 266 -16.34 4.50 0.09
C GLY A 266 -15.27 5.58 -0.09
N GLY A 267 -14.02 5.18 0.09
CA GLY A 267 -12.87 6.05 -0.09
C GLY A 267 -12.56 6.22 -1.57
N ALA A 268 -12.19 7.43 -1.99
CA ALA A 268 -11.74 7.60 -3.37
C ALA A 268 -10.33 7.02 -3.55
N ILE A 269 -10.09 6.40 -4.69
CA ILE A 269 -8.75 5.99 -5.14
C ILE A 269 -8.34 6.88 -6.32
N THR A 270 -7.21 7.57 -6.18
CA THR A 270 -6.63 8.38 -7.25
C THR A 270 -5.25 7.85 -7.59
N LEU A 271 -5.06 7.45 -8.85
CA LEU A 271 -3.78 7.05 -9.42
C LEU A 271 -3.40 8.09 -10.46
N GLN A 272 -2.33 8.83 -10.20
CA GLN A 272 -1.90 9.92 -11.07
C GLN A 272 -0.46 9.69 -11.47
N GLY A 273 -0.22 9.38 -12.74
CA GLY A 273 1.13 9.23 -13.21
C GLY A 273 1.31 9.41 -14.70
N GLY A 274 2.52 9.08 -15.14
CA GLY A 274 3.01 9.37 -16.48
C GLY A 274 2.82 8.22 -17.44
N GLU A 275 3.73 7.26 -17.46
CA GLU A 275 3.94 6.41 -18.65
C GLU A 275 3.08 5.14 -18.65
N LEU A 276 3.22 4.28 -17.65
CA LEU A 276 2.60 2.97 -17.64
C LEU A 276 1.95 2.68 -16.30
N PHE A 277 0.68 2.29 -16.35
CA PHE A 277 0.00 1.59 -15.27
C PHE A 277 -0.30 0.15 -15.73
N SER A 278 0.31 -0.84 -15.08
CA SER A 278 0.10 -2.26 -15.35
C SER A 278 -0.64 -2.93 -14.20
N LEU A 279 -1.74 -3.61 -14.53
CA LEU A 279 -2.57 -4.33 -13.57
C LEU A 279 -2.61 -5.81 -13.95
N ARG A 280 -1.82 -6.65 -13.28
CA ARG A 280 -1.71 -8.09 -13.54
C ARG A 280 -2.24 -8.93 -12.37
N ASN A 281 -3.20 -9.83 -12.59
CA ASN A 281 -3.82 -10.65 -11.53
C ASN A 281 -4.15 -9.83 -10.25
N SER A 282 -4.61 -8.60 -10.43
CA SER A 282 -4.67 -7.60 -9.37
C SER A 282 -6.00 -6.87 -9.38
N ALA A 283 -6.38 -6.31 -8.23
CA ALA A 283 -7.65 -5.61 -8.08
C ALA A 283 -7.50 -4.27 -7.39
N ILE A 284 -8.22 -3.27 -7.89
CA ILE A 284 -8.39 -1.95 -7.27
C ILE A 284 -9.87 -1.73 -7.04
N THR A 285 -10.26 -1.61 -5.77
CA THR A 285 -11.68 -1.60 -5.41
C THR A 285 -12.02 -0.50 -4.41
N THR A 286 -13.15 0.14 -4.61
CA THR A 286 -13.76 1.03 -3.62
C THR A 286 -15.15 0.51 -3.33
N THR A 287 -15.31 -0.16 -2.19
CA THR A 287 -16.52 -0.93 -1.88
C THR A 287 -17.21 -0.40 -0.65
N VAL A 288 -18.54 -0.31 -0.72
CA VAL A 288 -19.41 -0.15 0.45
C VAL A 288 -20.18 -1.45 0.67
N GLU A 289 -19.93 -2.13 1.79
CA GLU A 289 -20.51 -3.45 2.11
C GLU A 289 -22.01 -3.37 2.50
N GLY A 290 -22.49 -2.22 2.95
CA GLY A 290 -23.85 -2.03 3.43
C GLY A 290 -24.22 -0.58 3.75
N GLY A 291 -25.37 -0.37 4.38
CA GLY A 291 -25.86 0.98 4.67
C GLY A 291 -26.16 1.82 3.42
N LEU A 292 -26.43 3.11 3.60
CA LEU A 292 -26.78 4.03 2.51
C LEU A 292 -25.55 4.76 1.92
N GLY A 293 -24.33 4.27 2.22
CA GLY A 293 -23.08 4.87 1.76
C GLY A 293 -22.88 4.68 0.26
N ASN A 294 -22.40 5.71 -0.42
CA ASN A 294 -22.07 5.65 -1.84
C ASN A 294 -20.67 5.05 -2.06
N GLY A 295 -20.49 4.36 -3.19
CA GLY A 295 -19.20 3.85 -3.64
C GLY A 295 -18.16 4.96 -3.77
N GLY A 296 -16.89 4.62 -3.54
CA GLY A 296 -15.79 5.54 -3.79
C GLY A 296 -15.55 5.71 -5.28
N ASN A 297 -15.03 6.86 -5.70
CA ASN A 297 -14.65 7.05 -7.11
C ASN A 297 -13.24 6.52 -7.34
N ILE A 298 -13.01 5.94 -8.52
CA ILE A 298 -11.67 5.57 -9.00
C ILE A 298 -11.29 6.52 -10.13
N ASN A 299 -10.19 7.25 -9.95
CA ASN A 299 -9.65 8.16 -10.96
C ASN A 299 -8.25 7.72 -11.33
N VAL A 300 -8.02 7.42 -12.61
CA VAL A 300 -6.73 7.01 -13.14
C VAL A 300 -6.30 7.98 -14.23
N THR A 301 -5.10 8.52 -14.12
CA THR A 301 -4.41 9.25 -15.18
C THR A 301 -3.07 8.60 -15.45
N ALA A 302 -2.85 8.17 -16.69
CA ALA A 302 -1.60 7.61 -17.19
C ALA A 302 -1.61 7.64 -18.74
N ASP A 303 -0.47 7.44 -19.38
CA ASP A 303 -0.42 7.32 -20.83
C ASP A 303 -1.00 5.98 -21.27
N ILE A 304 -0.54 4.87 -20.70
CA ILE A 304 -1.00 3.52 -21.02
C ILE A 304 -1.50 2.80 -19.77
N LEU A 305 -2.70 2.21 -19.87
CA LEU A 305 -3.17 1.17 -18.96
C LEU A 305 -3.08 -0.19 -19.63
N LEU A 306 -2.22 -1.07 -19.10
CA LEU A 306 -2.14 -2.48 -19.45
C LEU A 306 -2.92 -3.29 -18.41
N MET A 307 -3.89 -4.08 -18.85
CA MET A 307 -4.65 -4.97 -17.97
C MET A 307 -4.42 -6.41 -18.39
N ASP A 308 -3.93 -7.23 -17.47
CA ASP A 308 -3.82 -8.68 -17.65
C ASP A 308 -4.48 -9.36 -16.46
N THR A 309 -5.72 -9.82 -16.63
CA THR A 309 -6.57 -10.24 -15.50
C THR A 309 -6.61 -9.17 -14.38
N GLY A 310 -6.91 -7.93 -14.75
CA GLY A 310 -7.01 -6.78 -13.85
C GLY A 310 -8.45 -6.35 -13.56
N ILE A 311 -8.74 -5.98 -12.31
CA ILE A 311 -10.07 -5.56 -11.86
C ILE A 311 -10.02 -4.11 -11.34
N LEU A 312 -10.93 -3.25 -11.84
CA LEU A 312 -11.20 -1.91 -11.32
C LEU A 312 -12.69 -1.80 -10.95
N GLU A 313 -13.00 -1.59 -9.67
CA GLU A 313 -14.39 -1.64 -9.18
C GLU A 313 -14.77 -0.53 -8.22
N ALA A 314 -15.84 0.19 -8.55
CA ALA A 314 -16.40 1.26 -7.73
C ALA A 314 -17.80 0.91 -7.22
N ASN A 315 -17.88 -0.09 -6.35
CA ASN A 315 -19.13 -0.77 -6.00
C ASN A 315 -19.78 -0.24 -4.70
N ALA A 316 -21.10 -0.38 -4.62
CA ALA A 316 -21.86 -0.13 -3.39
C ALA A 316 -23.01 -1.15 -3.22
N ALA A 317 -23.26 -1.60 -1.99
CA ALA A 317 -24.38 -2.51 -1.72
C ALA A 317 -25.75 -1.79 -1.84
N SER A 318 -25.95 -0.69 -1.11
CA SER A 318 -27.25 0.03 -1.15
C SER A 318 -27.22 1.51 -1.54
N GLY A 319 -26.09 2.21 -1.39
CA GLY A 319 -25.95 3.55 -1.96
C GLY A 319 -25.68 3.52 -3.46
N ASN A 320 -25.43 4.67 -4.07
CA ASN A 320 -25.06 4.72 -5.48
C ASN A 320 -23.63 4.17 -5.68
N GLY A 321 -23.39 3.52 -6.82
CA GLY A 321 -22.05 3.13 -7.23
C GLY A 321 -21.17 4.36 -7.46
N GLY A 322 -19.86 4.22 -7.29
CA GLY A 322 -18.91 5.29 -7.56
C GLY A 322 -18.58 5.42 -9.04
N ASP A 323 -18.05 6.56 -9.46
CA ASP A 323 -17.63 6.75 -10.85
C ASP A 323 -16.21 6.23 -11.07
N ILE A 324 -15.96 5.68 -12.26
CA ILE A 324 -14.62 5.32 -12.73
C ILE A 324 -14.24 6.24 -13.89
N ASN A 325 -13.22 7.07 -13.69
CA ASN A 325 -12.68 7.97 -14.70
C ASN A 325 -11.26 7.53 -15.09
N LEU A 326 -11.10 7.06 -16.33
CA LEU A 326 -9.81 6.68 -16.90
C LEU A 326 -9.39 7.71 -17.95
N ASN A 327 -8.49 8.60 -17.56
CA ASN A 327 -7.85 9.58 -18.44
C ASN A 327 -6.56 8.98 -19.00
N LEU A 328 -6.67 8.32 -20.16
CA LEU A 328 -5.61 7.52 -20.75
C LEU A 328 -5.33 7.94 -22.20
N LYS A 329 -4.09 7.72 -22.68
CA LYS A 329 -3.77 7.77 -24.13
C LYS A 329 -4.00 6.41 -24.81
N GLY A 330 -3.91 5.30 -24.07
CA GLY A 330 -4.18 3.95 -24.56
C GLY A 330 -4.64 3.00 -23.46
N LEU A 331 -5.57 2.10 -23.79
CA LEU A 331 -6.01 0.99 -22.94
C LEU A 331 -5.81 -0.33 -23.69
N ILE A 332 -5.03 -1.24 -23.10
CA ILE A 332 -4.67 -2.53 -23.68
C ILE A 332 -5.05 -3.65 -22.71
N PRO A 333 -6.21 -4.30 -22.89
CA PRO A 333 -6.57 -5.51 -22.14
C PRO A 333 -5.98 -6.77 -22.77
N SER A 334 -5.59 -7.75 -21.94
CA SER A 334 -5.18 -9.09 -22.38
C SER A 334 -6.39 -9.97 -22.72
N GLY A 335 -6.29 -10.69 -23.84
CA GLY A 335 -7.42 -11.41 -24.43
C GLY A 335 -8.55 -10.45 -24.84
N ASP A 336 -9.50 -10.89 -25.67
CA ASP A 336 -10.67 -10.07 -26.06
C ASP A 336 -11.67 -9.87 -24.89
N SER A 337 -11.18 -9.80 -23.66
CA SER A 337 -11.90 -10.09 -22.42
C SER A 337 -11.92 -8.90 -21.46
N LEU A 338 -12.13 -7.68 -21.98
CA LEU A 338 -12.48 -6.54 -21.14
C LEU A 338 -14.00 -6.45 -20.99
N ILE A 339 -14.47 -6.66 -19.76
CA ILE A 339 -15.87 -6.43 -19.39
C ILE A 339 -15.99 -5.00 -18.87
N LEU A 340 -16.87 -4.23 -19.49
CA LEU A 340 -17.22 -2.87 -19.08
C LEU A 340 -18.63 -2.84 -18.51
N GLY A 341 -18.72 -2.47 -17.23
CA GLY A 341 -19.99 -2.45 -16.50
C GLY A 341 -20.53 -3.85 -16.19
N GLY A 342 -21.61 -3.87 -15.42
CA GLY A 342 -22.26 -5.09 -14.96
C GLY A 342 -23.61 -4.77 -14.31
N ALA A 343 -24.49 -5.77 -14.25
CA ALA A 343 -25.76 -5.66 -13.53
C ALA A 343 -25.64 -6.08 -12.05
N ASN A 344 -24.62 -6.87 -11.72
CA ASN A 344 -24.36 -7.40 -10.39
C ASN A 344 -22.90 -7.17 -10.02
N ILE A 345 -22.62 -7.04 -8.72
CA ILE A 345 -21.26 -7.03 -8.18
C ILE A 345 -20.58 -8.34 -8.56
N TRP A 346 -19.33 -8.24 -9.05
CA TRP A 346 -18.53 -9.41 -9.39
C TRP A 346 -17.99 -10.03 -8.11
N ASN A 347 -18.26 -11.33 -7.91
CA ASN A 347 -17.97 -12.03 -6.64
C ASN A 347 -16.76 -12.97 -6.72
N ASP A 348 -16.02 -12.99 -7.83
CA ASP A 348 -14.78 -13.79 -7.92
C ASP A 348 -13.58 -12.97 -7.43
N THR A 349 -12.95 -13.45 -6.36
CA THR A 349 -11.81 -12.81 -5.71
C THR A 349 -10.48 -13.11 -6.41
N ALA A 350 -10.47 -14.07 -7.34
CA ALA A 350 -9.34 -14.36 -8.21
C ALA A 350 -9.57 -13.73 -9.59
N PRO A 351 -8.80 -12.69 -9.99
CA PRO A 351 -8.96 -12.09 -11.29
C PRO A 351 -8.67 -13.11 -12.40
N THR A 352 -9.70 -13.51 -13.13
CA THR A 352 -9.58 -14.39 -14.31
C THR A 352 -9.84 -13.64 -15.61
N LEU A 353 -10.42 -12.44 -15.52
CA LEU A 353 -10.82 -11.58 -16.63
C LEU A 353 -10.40 -10.13 -16.34
N ASN A 354 -10.41 -9.28 -17.37
CA ASN A 354 -10.28 -7.84 -17.20
C ASN A 354 -11.65 -7.22 -16.95
N ILE A 355 -11.83 -6.49 -15.85
CA ILE A 355 -13.14 -5.94 -15.44
C ILE A 355 -12.99 -4.47 -15.05
N ILE A 356 -13.88 -3.63 -15.57
CA ILE A 356 -14.05 -2.25 -15.12
C ILE A 356 -15.54 -2.01 -14.87
N GLN A 357 -15.95 -1.82 -13.62
CA GLN A 357 -17.36 -1.63 -13.29
C GLN A 357 -17.63 -0.75 -12.07
N ALA A 358 -18.83 -0.16 -12.06
CA ALA A 358 -19.28 0.82 -11.08
C ALA A 358 -20.71 0.46 -10.63
N VAL A 359 -20.87 -0.69 -9.97
CA VAL A 359 -22.20 -1.28 -9.76
C VAL A 359 -22.76 -0.93 -8.40
N SER A 360 -24.08 -0.71 -8.36
CA SER A 360 -24.85 -0.76 -7.11
C SER A 360 -25.93 -1.83 -7.18
N GLU A 361 -26.08 -2.65 -6.13
CA GLU A 361 -27.11 -3.71 -6.11
C GLU A 361 -28.53 -3.15 -5.98
N SER A 362 -28.70 -2.03 -5.27
CA SER A 362 -30.02 -1.43 -5.03
C SER A 362 -30.10 0.09 -5.23
N GLY A 363 -28.97 0.75 -5.48
CA GLY A 363 -28.86 2.15 -5.86
C GLY A 363 -28.67 2.35 -7.36
N ILE A 364 -28.22 3.53 -7.76
CA ILE A 364 -27.89 3.86 -9.16
C ILE A 364 -26.44 3.46 -9.43
N ASN A 365 -26.20 2.79 -10.56
CA ASN A 365 -24.85 2.48 -11.02
C ASN A 365 -24.07 3.76 -11.33
N GLY A 366 -22.77 3.77 -10.98
CA GLY A 366 -21.87 4.86 -11.35
C GLY A 366 -21.52 4.82 -12.83
N VAL A 367 -20.86 5.88 -13.30
CA VAL A 367 -20.47 6.03 -14.71
C VAL A 367 -19.04 5.57 -14.91
N THR A 368 -18.82 4.74 -15.93
CA THR A 368 -17.48 4.39 -16.42
C THR A 368 -17.11 5.26 -17.63
N LYS A 369 -16.14 6.14 -17.45
CA LYS A 369 -15.65 7.05 -18.50
C LYS A 369 -14.21 6.71 -18.87
N ILE A 370 -14.00 6.32 -20.12
CA ILE A 370 -12.68 5.96 -20.66
C ILE A 370 -12.37 6.91 -21.82
N THR A 371 -11.31 7.70 -21.73
CA THR A 371 -10.91 8.65 -22.79
C THR A 371 -10.02 8.04 -23.87
N ALA A 372 -9.45 6.86 -23.62
CA ALA A 372 -8.52 6.21 -24.54
C ALA A 372 -9.22 5.40 -25.65
N PRO A 373 -8.61 5.33 -26.85
CA PRO A 373 -8.93 4.27 -27.80
C PRO A 373 -8.59 2.91 -27.18
N GLN A 374 -9.50 1.94 -27.33
CA GLN A 374 -9.26 0.56 -26.93
C GLN A 374 -8.48 -0.15 -28.04
N LEU A 375 -7.22 -0.50 -27.76
CA LEU A 375 -6.40 -1.24 -28.72
C LEU A 375 -6.52 -2.72 -28.42
N ASN A 376 -7.28 -3.42 -29.24
CA ASN A 376 -7.29 -4.87 -29.24
C ASN A 376 -6.21 -5.40 -30.21
N LEU A 377 -5.11 -5.90 -29.65
CA LEU A 377 -3.95 -6.38 -30.42
C LEU A 377 -4.14 -7.81 -30.95
N SER A 378 -5.19 -8.55 -30.54
CA SER A 378 -5.43 -9.92 -31.00
C SER A 378 -5.66 -9.99 -32.52
N GLY A 379 -6.39 -9.01 -33.07
CA GLY A 379 -6.67 -8.89 -34.50
C GLY A 379 -5.49 -8.40 -35.34
N VAL A 380 -4.62 -7.54 -34.78
CA VAL A 380 -3.45 -6.99 -35.49
C VAL A 380 -2.35 -8.05 -35.61
N LEU A 381 -2.17 -8.89 -34.59
CA LEU A 381 -1.22 -9.99 -34.61
C LEU A 381 -1.66 -11.16 -35.52
N SER A 382 -2.97 -11.31 -35.76
CA SER A 382 -3.50 -12.27 -36.75
C SER A 382 -3.03 -11.95 -38.18
N ASN A 383 -2.89 -10.66 -38.52
CA ASN A 383 -2.39 -10.21 -39.84
C ASN A 383 -0.87 -10.11 -39.93
N LEU A 384 -0.15 -10.21 -38.81
CA LEU A 384 1.32 -10.28 -38.79
C LEU A 384 1.84 -11.72 -38.96
N GLY A 385 0.92 -12.70 -39.00
CA GLY A 385 1.18 -14.10 -39.32
C GLY A 385 1.43 -14.32 -40.81
N ALA A 386 2.72 -14.28 -41.17
CA ALA A 386 3.33 -14.69 -42.44
C ALA A 386 3.07 -13.76 -43.66
N PRO A 387 4.09 -13.00 -44.13
CA PRO A 387 4.19 -12.80 -45.57
C PRO A 387 4.34 -14.21 -46.17
N LEU A 388 3.33 -14.64 -46.92
CA LEU A 388 3.49 -15.79 -47.81
C LEU A 388 4.60 -15.42 -48.79
N PHE A 389 5.83 -15.84 -48.49
CA PHE A 389 6.89 -15.84 -49.48
C PHE A 389 6.41 -16.75 -50.61
N ASP A 390 6.13 -16.16 -51.77
CA ASP A 390 5.81 -16.88 -52.98
C ASP A 390 7.04 -17.70 -53.39
N SER A 391 7.02 -18.99 -53.04
CA SER A 391 8.10 -19.93 -53.38
C SER A 391 8.13 -20.27 -54.87
N SER A 392 7.24 -19.73 -55.71
CA SER A 392 7.32 -19.87 -57.16
C SER A 392 8.49 -19.11 -57.79
N VAL A 393 9.16 -18.22 -57.04
CA VAL A 393 10.32 -17.44 -57.50
C VAL A 393 11.67 -18.12 -57.18
N LEU A 394 11.67 -19.21 -56.40
CA LEU A 394 12.90 -19.95 -56.02
C LEU A 394 13.08 -21.28 -56.76
N SER A 395 12.66 -21.38 -58.02
CA SER A 395 13.00 -22.53 -58.86
C SER A 395 13.38 -22.14 -60.29
N PRO A 396 14.62 -21.68 -60.54
CA PRO A 396 15.29 -21.88 -61.80
C PRO A 396 16.22 -23.09 -61.66
N ASP A 397 15.68 -24.31 -61.79
CA ASP A 397 16.52 -25.51 -61.81
C ASP A 397 17.12 -25.69 -63.21
N TYR A 398 18.35 -25.18 -63.37
CA TYR A 398 19.23 -25.47 -64.48
C TYR A 398 19.83 -26.88 -64.28
N CYS A 399 19.24 -27.87 -64.97
CA CYS A 399 19.84 -29.15 -65.35
C CYS A 399 20.18 -30.19 -64.24
N ASN A 400 19.25 -31.10 -63.90
CA ASN A 400 19.23 -32.50 -64.38
C ASN A 400 18.35 -33.45 -63.53
N LEU A 401 17.79 -34.45 -64.21
CA LEU A 401 16.86 -35.49 -63.75
C LEU A 401 17.39 -36.42 -62.64
N GLY A 402 16.55 -36.67 -61.63
CA GLY A 402 16.65 -37.80 -60.71
C GLY A 402 15.30 -38.09 -60.05
N ALA A 403 14.64 -39.16 -60.49
CA ALA A 403 13.39 -39.62 -59.90
C ALA A 403 13.61 -40.06 -58.44
N GLY A 404 12.83 -39.49 -57.50
CA GLY A 404 12.69 -40.05 -56.15
C GLY A 404 12.98 -39.12 -54.98
N SER A 405 12.46 -37.89 -54.97
CA SER A 405 12.41 -37.10 -53.72
C SER A 405 10.99 -36.66 -53.42
N THR A 406 10.37 -37.31 -52.44
CA THR A 406 9.11 -36.89 -51.84
C THR A 406 9.42 -36.07 -50.58
N LEU A 407 8.98 -34.82 -50.55
CA LEU A 407 9.12 -33.96 -49.39
C LEU A 407 7.90 -34.18 -48.48
N SER A 408 7.99 -35.13 -47.54
CA SER A 408 6.94 -35.30 -46.52
C SER A 408 7.15 -34.31 -45.38
N ARG A 409 6.19 -33.39 -45.19
CA ARG A 409 6.19 -32.45 -44.07
C ARG A 409 5.89 -33.22 -42.77
N LYS A 410 6.92 -33.50 -41.98
CA LYS A 410 6.80 -34.05 -40.62
C LYS A 410 7.17 -32.96 -39.62
N GLY A 411 6.17 -32.37 -38.97
CA GLY A 411 6.36 -31.34 -37.94
C GLY A 411 5.06 -31.07 -37.19
N ARG A 412 5.06 -31.43 -35.89
CA ARG A 412 3.95 -31.29 -34.93
C ARG A 412 3.76 -29.82 -34.54
N GLY A 413 2.53 -29.47 -34.21
CA GLY A 413 2.11 -28.12 -33.84
C GLY A 413 3.03 -27.44 -32.84
N GLY A 414 3.40 -26.20 -33.17
CA GLY A 414 3.88 -25.24 -32.19
C GLY A 414 2.70 -24.72 -31.38
N LEU A 415 2.80 -24.81 -30.07
CA LEU A 415 1.94 -24.07 -29.15
C LEU A 415 2.05 -22.57 -29.45
N LEU A 416 0.95 -21.85 -29.25
CA LEU A 416 0.89 -20.39 -29.36
C LEU A 416 2.01 -19.74 -28.52
N PRO A 417 2.71 -18.72 -29.04
CA PRO A 417 3.68 -17.97 -28.26
C PRO A 417 2.98 -17.37 -27.03
N LYS A 418 3.54 -17.57 -25.84
CA LYS A 418 3.15 -16.82 -24.65
C LYS A 418 4.01 -15.56 -24.58
N GLY A 419 3.43 -14.47 -24.08
CA GLY A 419 4.09 -13.15 -24.01
C GLY A 419 5.36 -13.08 -23.16
N SER A 420 5.77 -14.17 -22.52
CA SER A 420 7.03 -14.30 -21.77
C SER A 420 8.29 -14.40 -22.64
N ASP A 421 8.15 -14.65 -23.94
CA ASP A 421 9.31 -14.92 -24.82
C ASP A 421 9.81 -13.66 -25.57
N LEU A 422 9.38 -12.45 -25.16
CA LEU A 422 9.70 -11.18 -25.83
C LEU A 422 10.35 -10.13 -24.91
N SER A 423 11.16 -10.53 -23.93
CA SER A 423 12.04 -9.59 -23.20
C SER A 423 13.44 -9.53 -23.82
N PHE A 424 13.82 -8.36 -24.33
CA PHE A 424 15.21 -7.91 -24.47
C PHE A 424 15.56 -6.97 -23.33
#